data_AF-A0A7V9AT29-F1
#
_entry.id   AF-A0A7V9AT29-F1
#
_cell.length_a   1.000
_cell.length_b   1.000
_cell.length_c   1.000
_cell.angle_alpha   90.00
_cell.angle_beta   90.00
_cell.angle_gamma   90.00
#
_symmetry.space_group_name_H-M   'P 1'
#
loop_
_entity.id
_entity.type
_entity.pdbx_description
1 polymer ?
#
loop_
_entity_poly.entity_id
_entity_poly.type
_entity_poly.pdbx_seq_one_letter_code
_entity_poly.pdbx_strand_id
1 'polypeptide(L)'
;MPADLHDEAETNERGRVRLTPDLEAEVLDRTIAALTPLEEADKLSSLLLQLTPSFSPGRHSLDELSPLIERVAPRRVAIELRHRGWMEGERAEETLRFLSEAGAVYVAVDAPLEEHVPIMPPIDAVTRDDLAYLRAHGRNAHGYLTGKTVAERFGWRYTDDELEEVARRTGALAEDADEVRMMFNNNRSDDAPTAAQRFRRLLGQDPGPPPIDPQQRLIE
;
A
#
# COMPACT_ATOMS: atom_id res chain seq x y z
N MET A 1 -12.88 -2.06 -14.10
CA MET A 1 -13.79 -1.06 -14.71
C MET A 1 -15.23 -1.59 -14.57
N PRO A 2 -16.19 -0.76 -14.11
CA PRO A 2 -17.62 -1.10 -14.08
C PRO A 2 -18.11 -1.64 -15.42
N ALA A 3 -18.96 -2.68 -15.42
CA ALA A 3 -19.29 -3.48 -16.61
C ALA A 3 -19.88 -2.66 -17.78
N ASP A 4 -20.67 -1.64 -17.48
CA ASP A 4 -21.31 -0.76 -18.46
C ASP A 4 -20.33 0.18 -19.17
N LEU A 5 -19.18 0.50 -18.56
CA LEU A 5 -18.13 1.29 -19.20
C LEU A 5 -17.26 0.48 -20.18
N HIS A 6 -17.42 -0.85 -20.25
CA HIS A 6 -16.63 -1.70 -21.16
C HIS A 6 -17.03 -1.48 -22.61
N ASP A 7 -18.31 -1.26 -22.87
CA ASP A 7 -18.84 -1.11 -24.23
C ASP A 7 -18.50 0.27 -24.83
N GLU A 8 -18.22 1.26 -23.98
CA GLU A 8 -17.87 2.63 -24.37
C GLU A 8 -16.35 2.86 -24.45
N ALA A 9 -15.55 1.96 -23.89
CA ALA A 9 -14.11 2.09 -23.82
C ALA A 9 -13.44 1.65 -25.13
N GLU A 10 -12.75 2.59 -25.80
CA GLU A 10 -11.85 2.22 -26.90
C GLU A 10 -10.70 1.36 -26.39
N THR A 11 -10.23 0.42 -27.21
CA THR A 11 -9.05 -0.39 -26.92
C THR A 11 -7.95 -0.18 -27.96
N ASN A 12 -6.69 -0.37 -27.55
CA ASN A 12 -5.57 -0.40 -28.49
C ASN A 12 -5.42 -1.80 -29.13
N GLU A 13 -4.46 -1.94 -30.04
CA GLU A 13 -4.18 -3.19 -30.78
C GLU A 13 -3.85 -4.40 -29.88
N ARG A 14 -3.54 -4.15 -28.60
CA ARG A 14 -3.25 -5.19 -27.59
C ARG A 14 -4.46 -5.46 -26.68
N GLY A 15 -5.63 -4.96 -27.03
CA GLY A 15 -6.87 -5.10 -26.26
C GLY A 15 -6.87 -4.34 -24.94
N ARG A 16 -5.96 -3.37 -24.74
CA ARG A 16 -5.95 -2.56 -23.52
C ARG A 16 -6.84 -1.34 -23.73
N VAL A 17 -7.66 -1.04 -22.71
CA VAL A 17 -8.45 0.19 -22.67
C VAL A 17 -7.55 1.41 -22.90
N ARG A 18 -7.95 2.27 -23.83
CA ARG A 18 -7.40 3.61 -24.03
C ARG A 18 -8.02 4.51 -22.99
N LEU A 19 -7.21 4.94 -22.03
CA LEU A 19 -7.67 5.86 -21.01
C LEU A 19 -7.84 7.25 -21.60
N THR A 20 -8.98 7.87 -21.30
CA THR A 20 -9.25 9.29 -21.54
C THR A 20 -9.48 9.96 -20.18
N PRO A 21 -9.27 11.28 -20.05
CA PRO A 21 -9.52 11.97 -18.79
C PRO A 21 -10.95 11.76 -18.26
N ASP A 22 -11.94 11.73 -19.16
CA ASP A 22 -13.35 11.50 -18.80
C ASP A 22 -13.60 10.06 -18.31
N LEU A 23 -12.96 9.06 -18.94
CA LEU A 23 -13.08 7.67 -18.50
C LEU A 23 -12.39 7.43 -17.15
N GLU A 24 -11.21 8.02 -16.95
CA GLU A 24 -10.48 7.94 -15.68
C GLU A 24 -11.29 8.59 -14.55
N ALA A 25 -11.83 9.76 -14.81
CA ALA A 25 -12.75 10.49 -13.94
C ALA A 25 -13.97 9.65 -13.54
N GLU A 26 -14.67 9.09 -14.51
CA GLU A 26 -15.90 8.30 -14.28
C GLU A 26 -15.60 7.02 -13.48
N VAL A 27 -14.51 6.32 -13.81
CA VAL A 27 -14.08 5.12 -13.07
C VAL A 27 -13.74 5.47 -11.62
N LEU A 28 -13.06 6.60 -11.39
CA LEU A 28 -12.70 7.05 -10.05
C LEU A 28 -13.95 7.44 -9.25
N ASP A 29 -14.85 8.25 -9.82
CA ASP A 29 -16.06 8.71 -9.13
C ASP A 29 -16.95 7.54 -8.71
N ARG A 30 -17.12 6.53 -9.58
CA ARG A 30 -17.86 5.31 -9.25
C ARG A 30 -17.17 4.46 -8.20
N THR A 31 -15.85 4.41 -8.23
CA THR A 31 -15.07 3.71 -7.19
C THR A 31 -15.29 4.37 -5.84
N ILE A 32 -15.25 5.71 -5.78
CA ILE A 32 -15.51 6.49 -4.57
C ILE A 32 -16.95 6.28 -4.08
N ALA A 33 -17.94 6.36 -4.97
CA ALA A 33 -19.35 6.15 -4.62
C ALA A 33 -19.60 4.75 -4.03
N ALA A 34 -18.91 3.73 -4.53
CA ALA A 34 -19.00 2.37 -3.98
C ALA A 34 -18.41 2.25 -2.56
N LEU A 35 -17.54 3.17 -2.15
CA LEU A 35 -16.90 3.19 -0.83
C LEU A 35 -17.68 4.00 0.21
N THR A 36 -18.69 4.77 -0.20
CA THR A 36 -19.50 5.61 0.71
C THR A 36 -19.99 4.86 1.97
N PRO A 37 -20.48 3.60 1.93
CA PRO A 37 -20.89 2.91 3.15
C PRO A 37 -19.76 2.69 4.17
N LEU A 38 -18.51 2.58 3.72
CA LEU A 38 -17.35 2.48 4.62
C LEU A 38 -16.99 3.85 5.21
N GLU A 39 -17.20 4.93 4.46
CA GLU A 39 -16.98 6.30 4.94
C GLU A 39 -18.02 6.69 6.00
N GLU A 40 -19.30 6.46 5.71
CA GLU A 40 -20.40 6.74 6.65
C GLU A 40 -20.30 5.91 7.94
N ALA A 41 -19.65 4.75 7.87
CA ALA A 41 -19.41 3.88 9.01
C ALA A 41 -18.07 4.11 9.71
N ASP A 42 -17.28 5.11 9.29
CA ASP A 42 -15.93 5.42 9.80
C ASP A 42 -14.96 4.21 9.76
N LYS A 43 -15.07 3.43 8.67
CA LYS A 43 -14.27 2.22 8.40
C LYS A 43 -13.31 2.36 7.22
N LEU A 44 -13.37 3.47 6.48
CA LEU A 44 -12.43 3.76 5.40
C LEU A 44 -11.21 4.52 5.96
N SER A 45 -10.07 3.83 6.11
CA SER A 45 -8.83 4.48 6.57
C SER A 45 -8.19 5.36 5.49
N SER A 46 -8.07 4.84 4.27
CA SER A 46 -7.43 5.52 3.13
C SER A 46 -7.66 4.73 1.85
N LEU A 47 -7.58 5.40 0.71
CA LEU A 47 -7.40 4.77 -0.59
C LEU A 47 -5.90 4.47 -0.80
N LEU A 48 -5.56 3.30 -1.35
CA LEU A 48 -4.17 2.94 -1.67
C LEU A 48 -3.96 2.97 -3.18
N LEU A 49 -3.06 3.84 -3.64
CA LEU A 49 -2.53 3.84 -5.00
C LEU A 49 -1.13 3.22 -5.01
N GLN A 50 -1.09 1.91 -5.30
CA GLN A 50 0.17 1.20 -5.50
C GLN A 50 0.60 1.29 -6.96
N LEU A 51 1.69 2.01 -7.22
CA LEU A 51 2.23 2.20 -8.55
C LEU A 51 3.01 0.97 -9.02
N THR A 52 3.24 0.85 -10.32
CA THR A 52 4.07 -0.23 -10.87
C THR A 52 5.55 0.21 -10.91
N PRO A 53 6.50 -0.73 -10.95
CA PRO A 53 7.91 -0.39 -11.15
C PRO A 53 8.22 0.32 -12.48
N SER A 54 7.27 0.39 -13.44
CA SER A 54 7.50 1.15 -14.67
C SER A 54 7.33 2.66 -14.50
N PHE A 55 6.62 3.10 -13.45
CA PHE A 55 6.53 4.51 -13.08
C PHE A 55 7.86 4.94 -12.45
N SER A 56 8.72 5.53 -13.26
CA SER A 56 10.12 5.86 -12.92
C SER A 56 10.43 7.34 -13.15
N PRO A 57 11.34 7.93 -12.36
CA PRO A 57 11.66 9.37 -12.43
C PRO A 57 12.36 9.79 -13.72
N GLY A 58 12.89 8.85 -14.50
CA GLY A 58 13.47 9.14 -15.82
C GLY A 58 12.44 9.22 -16.95
N ARG A 59 11.17 8.86 -16.68
CA ARG A 59 10.10 8.78 -17.69
C ARG A 59 8.79 9.43 -17.27
N HIS A 60 8.62 9.69 -15.97
CA HIS A 60 7.38 10.18 -15.40
C HIS A 60 7.68 11.31 -14.41
N SER A 61 6.68 12.16 -14.17
CA SER A 61 6.66 13.15 -13.08
C SER A 61 5.69 12.73 -11.98
N LEU A 62 5.96 13.12 -10.74
CA LEU A 62 5.00 12.96 -9.65
C LEU A 62 3.72 13.78 -9.88
N ASP A 63 3.81 14.89 -10.63
CA ASP A 63 2.65 15.74 -10.97
C ASP A 63 1.57 14.99 -11.76
N GLU A 64 1.91 13.87 -12.40
CA GLU A 64 0.93 12.98 -13.04
C GLU A 64 -0.09 12.41 -12.04
N LEU A 65 0.25 12.40 -10.75
CA LEU A 65 -0.62 11.92 -9.68
C LEU A 65 -1.56 13.01 -9.16
N SER A 66 -1.25 14.30 -9.36
CA SER A 66 -1.99 15.42 -8.78
C SER A 66 -3.47 15.42 -9.13
N PRO A 67 -3.91 15.20 -10.39
CA PRO A 67 -5.34 15.18 -10.72
C PRO A 67 -6.13 14.12 -9.94
N LEU A 68 -5.51 12.95 -9.67
CA LEU A 68 -6.14 11.89 -8.88
C LEU A 68 -6.19 12.26 -7.40
N ILE A 69 -5.09 12.78 -6.85
CA ILE A 69 -5.00 13.19 -5.44
C ILE A 69 -5.97 14.35 -5.15
N GLU A 70 -6.10 15.30 -6.06
CA GLU A 70 -7.06 16.42 -5.93
C GLU A 70 -8.50 15.93 -6.00
N ARG A 71 -8.80 14.98 -6.89
CA ARG A 71 -10.18 14.50 -7.10
C ARG A 71 -10.72 13.64 -5.96
N VAL A 72 -9.85 12.87 -5.29
CA VAL A 72 -10.26 12.07 -4.13
C VAL A 72 -10.33 12.90 -2.85
N ALA A 73 -9.72 14.08 -2.81
CA ALA A 73 -9.72 14.95 -1.65
C ALA A 73 -11.16 15.28 -1.20
N PRO A 74 -11.43 15.38 0.12
CA PRO A 74 -10.47 15.37 1.22
C PRO A 74 -10.06 13.96 1.73
N ARG A 75 -10.44 12.88 1.03
CA ARG A 75 -10.10 11.50 1.45
C ARG A 75 -8.59 11.31 1.46
N ARG A 76 -8.10 10.52 2.42
CA ARG A 76 -6.70 10.12 2.48
C ARG A 76 -6.37 9.21 1.28
N VAL A 77 -5.37 9.57 0.49
CA VAL A 77 -4.74 8.69 -0.50
C VAL A 77 -3.33 8.36 -0.05
N ALA A 78 -3.01 7.07 -0.01
CA ALA A 78 -1.70 6.54 0.26
C ALA A 78 -1.02 6.08 -1.03
N ILE A 79 0.18 6.57 -1.29
CA ILE A 79 0.96 6.31 -2.50
C ILE A 79 2.09 5.32 -2.16
N GLU A 80 2.03 4.13 -2.75
CA GLU A 80 3.15 3.17 -2.70
C GLU A 80 3.94 3.22 -4.02
N LEU A 81 5.11 3.85 -3.95
CA LEU A 81 6.10 3.87 -5.04
C LEU A 81 6.78 2.50 -5.13
N ARG A 82 7.03 2.04 -6.35
CA ARG A 82 7.62 0.71 -6.63
C ARG A 82 8.86 0.73 -7.51
N HIS A 83 9.41 1.92 -7.70
CA HIS A 83 10.67 2.14 -8.38
C HIS A 83 11.61 2.88 -7.43
N ARG A 84 12.65 2.22 -6.95
CA ARG A 84 13.57 2.75 -5.93
C ARG A 84 14.15 4.12 -6.23
N GLY A 85 14.35 4.44 -7.52
CA GLY A 85 14.93 5.71 -7.95
C GLY A 85 14.13 6.96 -7.57
N TRP A 86 12.89 6.82 -7.09
CA TRP A 86 12.14 7.92 -6.45
C TRP A 86 12.63 8.23 -5.04
N MET A 87 13.19 7.24 -4.36
CA MET A 87 13.58 7.28 -2.95
C MET A 87 15.11 7.18 -2.77
N GLU A 88 15.88 7.68 -3.74
CA GLU A 88 17.36 7.66 -3.72
C GLU A 88 17.96 9.07 -3.68
N GLY A 89 18.95 9.26 -2.80
CA GLY A 89 19.69 10.53 -2.69
C GLY A 89 18.78 11.72 -2.42
N GLU A 90 19.11 12.87 -3.02
CA GLU A 90 18.35 14.13 -2.87
C GLU A 90 16.89 14.00 -3.38
N ARG A 91 16.62 13.08 -4.30
CA ARG A 91 15.27 12.89 -4.85
C ARG A 91 14.29 12.32 -3.82
N ALA A 92 14.76 11.59 -2.82
CA ALA A 92 13.90 11.10 -1.75
C ALA A 92 13.22 12.26 -1.02
N GLU A 93 13.98 13.32 -0.70
CA GLU A 93 13.46 14.52 -0.04
C GLU A 93 12.47 15.28 -0.93
N GLU A 94 12.78 15.42 -2.22
CA GLU A 94 11.87 16.04 -3.19
C GLU A 94 10.55 15.26 -3.33
N THR A 95 10.63 13.94 -3.36
CA THR A 95 9.46 13.06 -3.46
C THR A 95 8.58 13.16 -2.23
N LEU A 96 9.18 13.12 -1.02
CA LEU A 96 8.44 13.28 0.23
C LEU A 96 7.82 14.67 0.34
N ARG A 97 8.53 15.72 -0.09
CA ARG A 97 8.00 17.09 -0.12
C ARG A 97 6.80 17.19 -1.03
N PHE A 98 6.88 16.67 -2.26
CA PHE A 98 5.75 16.64 -3.19
C PHE A 98 4.54 15.94 -2.56
N LEU A 99 4.73 14.76 -1.97
CA LEU A 99 3.62 14.02 -1.37
C LEU A 99 2.98 14.79 -0.21
N SER A 100 3.79 15.46 0.61
CA SER A 100 3.30 16.31 1.70
C SER A 100 2.52 17.52 1.17
N GLU A 101 3.05 18.24 0.19
CA GLU A 101 2.39 19.40 -0.45
C GLU A 101 1.09 19.02 -1.15
N ALA A 102 1.04 17.84 -1.78
CA ALA A 102 -0.16 17.30 -2.42
C ALA A 102 -1.18 16.74 -1.41
N GLY A 103 -0.84 16.64 -0.12
CA GLY A 103 -1.72 16.05 0.89
C GLY A 103 -1.93 14.55 0.67
N ALA A 104 -0.88 13.82 0.26
CA ALA A 104 -0.88 12.38 0.09
C ALA A 104 -0.02 11.68 1.18
N VAL A 105 -0.41 10.47 1.56
CA VAL A 105 0.35 9.63 2.51
C VAL A 105 1.41 8.83 1.75
N TYR A 106 2.68 9.02 2.08
CA TYR A 106 3.75 8.14 1.66
C TYR A 106 3.61 6.77 2.33
N VAL A 107 3.63 5.71 1.53
CA VAL A 107 3.68 4.34 2.04
C VAL A 107 5.14 3.92 2.20
N ALA A 108 5.58 3.82 3.45
CA ALA A 108 6.86 3.20 3.80
C ALA A 108 6.81 1.71 3.47
N VAL A 109 7.92 1.17 2.95
CA VAL A 109 7.99 -0.23 2.51
C VAL A 109 9.01 -0.98 3.35
N ASP A 110 8.60 -2.13 3.90
CA ASP A 110 9.53 -3.13 4.40
C ASP A 110 9.72 -4.21 3.33
N ALA A 111 10.96 -4.35 2.89
CA ALA A 111 11.40 -5.19 1.78
C ALA A 111 12.87 -5.61 2.04
N PRO A 112 13.46 -6.50 1.22
CA PRO A 112 14.87 -6.87 1.37
C PRO A 112 15.81 -5.65 1.21
N LEU A 113 17.00 -5.70 1.81
CA LEU A 113 18.00 -4.63 1.71
C LEU A 113 18.94 -4.85 0.52
N GLU A 114 18.39 -4.83 -0.69
CA GLU A 114 19.17 -4.99 -1.93
C GLU A 114 18.99 -3.82 -2.90
N GLU A 115 19.98 -3.62 -3.78
CA GLU A 115 20.03 -2.52 -4.73
C GLU A 115 19.44 -2.87 -6.10
N HIS A 116 18.16 -3.29 -6.11
CA HIS A 116 17.42 -3.59 -7.33
C HIS A 116 16.18 -2.73 -7.48
N VAL A 117 15.86 -2.32 -8.71
CA VAL A 117 14.76 -1.39 -9.03
C VAL A 117 13.44 -1.61 -8.26
N PRO A 118 12.88 -2.85 -8.19
CA PRO A 118 11.60 -3.08 -7.52
C PRO A 118 11.71 -3.17 -5.98
N ILE A 119 12.92 -3.16 -5.44
CA ILE A 119 13.21 -3.22 -4.00
C ILE A 119 13.39 -1.80 -3.50
N MET A 120 12.40 -1.32 -2.73
CA MET A 120 12.40 0.02 -2.17
C MET A 120 13.36 0.12 -0.98
N PRO A 121 14.06 1.25 -0.80
CA PRO A 121 14.87 1.48 0.38
C PRO A 121 13.99 1.59 1.63
N PRO A 122 14.50 1.23 2.82
CA PRO A 122 13.75 1.26 4.08
C PRO A 122 13.64 2.69 4.63
N ILE A 123 13.06 3.59 3.85
CA ILE A 123 12.81 4.97 4.26
C ILE A 123 11.43 5.03 4.91
N ASP A 124 11.41 5.39 6.19
CA ASP A 124 10.21 5.68 6.97
C ASP A 124 10.05 7.21 7.05
N ALA A 125 8.90 7.72 6.63
CA ALA A 125 8.62 9.14 6.64
C ALA A 125 7.12 9.41 6.78
N VAL A 126 6.78 10.48 7.48
CA VAL A 126 5.42 11.00 7.62
C VAL A 126 5.26 12.19 6.69
N THR A 127 4.27 12.14 5.81
CA THR A 127 3.96 13.19 4.83
C THR A 127 2.60 13.86 5.11
N ARG A 128 1.80 13.24 5.98
CA ARG A 128 0.58 13.77 6.59
C ARG A 128 0.56 13.41 8.06
N ASP A 129 0.22 14.38 8.91
CA ASP A 129 0.11 14.22 10.36
C ASP A 129 -1.06 13.30 10.78
N ASP A 130 -2.11 13.20 9.98
CA ASP A 130 -3.28 12.39 10.32
C ASP A 130 -3.15 10.89 10.01
N LEU A 131 -2.14 10.47 9.24
CA LEU A 131 -1.91 9.07 8.87
C LEU A 131 -0.47 8.81 8.37
N ALA A 132 0.22 7.88 9.02
CA ALA A 132 1.40 7.19 8.49
C ALA A 132 1.05 5.75 8.05
N TYR A 133 1.69 5.26 7.00
CA TYR A 133 1.40 3.92 6.47
C TYR A 133 2.69 3.15 6.15
N LEU A 134 2.85 1.97 6.76
CA LEU A 134 3.90 1.00 6.43
C LEU A 134 3.31 -0.30 5.84
N ARG A 135 3.88 -0.79 4.74
CA ARG A 135 3.55 -2.08 4.12
C ARG A 135 4.76 -3.00 4.08
N ALA A 136 4.65 -4.16 4.74
CA ALA A 136 5.69 -5.19 4.83
C ALA A 136 5.45 -6.30 3.81
N HIS A 137 6.31 -6.39 2.80
CA HIS A 137 6.16 -7.34 1.69
C HIS A 137 7.03 -8.60 1.84
N GLY A 138 7.79 -8.72 2.94
CA GLY A 138 8.75 -9.79 3.17
C GLY A 138 10.17 -9.42 2.73
N ARG A 139 11.16 -10.08 3.32
CA ARG A 139 12.59 -9.83 3.08
C ARG A 139 13.26 -10.90 2.20
N ASN A 140 12.48 -11.58 1.35
CA ASN A 140 12.98 -12.56 0.39
C ASN A 140 13.61 -11.91 -0.86
N ALA A 141 14.86 -11.48 -0.74
CA ALA A 141 15.65 -10.89 -1.84
C ALA A 141 15.62 -11.72 -3.14
N HIS A 142 15.98 -13.01 -3.03
CA HIS A 142 16.03 -13.90 -4.19
C HIS A 142 14.67 -14.03 -4.87
N GLY A 143 13.62 -14.27 -4.08
CA GLY A 143 12.25 -14.39 -4.55
C GLY A 143 11.77 -13.13 -5.27
N TYR A 144 12.06 -11.95 -4.73
CA TYR A 144 11.68 -10.66 -5.32
C TYR A 144 12.12 -10.51 -6.78
N LEU A 145 13.30 -11.05 -7.12
CA LEU A 145 13.92 -10.91 -8.44
C LEU A 145 13.56 -12.07 -9.38
N THR A 146 13.56 -13.30 -8.87
CA THR A 146 13.49 -14.51 -9.71
C THR A 146 12.12 -15.19 -9.66
N GLY A 147 11.29 -14.85 -8.67
CA GLY A 147 9.99 -15.47 -8.45
C GLY A 147 9.05 -15.29 -9.65
N LYS A 148 8.42 -16.38 -10.05
CA LYS A 148 7.42 -16.41 -11.13
C LYS A 148 6.01 -16.26 -10.59
N THR A 149 5.80 -16.61 -9.33
CA THR A 149 4.54 -16.47 -8.61
C THR A 149 4.62 -15.43 -7.49
N VAL A 150 3.47 -14.92 -7.05
CA VAL A 150 3.36 -14.02 -5.89
C VAL A 150 3.97 -14.68 -4.64
N ALA A 151 3.70 -15.98 -4.43
CA ALA A 151 4.21 -16.73 -3.30
C ALA A 151 5.74 -16.90 -3.31
N GLU A 152 6.33 -17.08 -4.48
CA GLU A 152 7.80 -17.12 -4.60
C GLU A 152 8.42 -15.74 -4.34
N ARG A 153 7.76 -14.67 -4.80
CA ARG A 153 8.26 -13.29 -4.66
C ARG A 153 8.21 -12.80 -3.22
N PHE A 154 7.06 -12.98 -2.57
CA PHE A 154 6.74 -12.37 -1.28
C PHE A 154 6.67 -13.39 -0.14
N GLY A 155 7.05 -14.65 -0.40
CA GLY A 155 7.08 -15.68 0.63
C GLY A 155 8.18 -15.43 1.63
N TRP A 156 7.81 -14.95 2.82
CA TRP A 156 8.73 -14.66 3.91
C TRP A 156 8.05 -14.88 5.26
N ARG A 157 8.71 -15.62 6.16
CA ARG A 157 8.30 -15.70 7.56
C ARG A 157 9.20 -14.80 8.38
N TYR A 158 8.63 -13.69 8.82
CA TYR A 158 9.32 -12.75 9.69
C TYR A 158 9.80 -13.44 10.98
N THR A 159 11.06 -13.23 11.36
CA THR A 159 11.58 -13.66 12.66
C THR A 159 11.07 -12.76 13.79
N ASP A 160 11.28 -13.13 15.06
CA ASP A 160 10.94 -12.24 16.18
C ASP A 160 11.75 -10.93 16.10
N ASP A 161 13.06 -11.01 15.89
CA ASP A 161 13.94 -9.83 15.73
C ASP A 161 13.48 -8.89 14.60
N GLU A 162 13.06 -9.45 13.46
CA GLU A 162 12.54 -8.64 12.34
C GLU A 162 11.21 -7.97 12.68
N LEU A 163 10.31 -8.66 13.40
CA LEU A 163 9.05 -8.07 13.86
C LEU A 163 9.28 -6.97 14.91
N GLU A 164 10.26 -7.15 15.82
CA GLU A 164 10.67 -6.13 16.78
C GLU A 164 11.26 -4.90 16.08
N GLU A 165 12.04 -5.10 15.02
CA GLU A 165 12.54 -4.02 14.18
C GLU A 165 11.39 -3.24 13.52
N VAL A 166 10.43 -3.93 12.90
CA VAL A 166 9.23 -3.29 12.33
C VAL A 166 8.41 -2.57 13.42
N ALA A 167 8.36 -3.11 14.64
CA ALA A 167 7.64 -2.51 15.75
C ALA A 167 8.29 -1.17 16.16
N ARG A 168 9.62 -1.11 16.23
CA ARG A 168 10.34 0.14 16.47
C ARG A 168 10.10 1.17 15.36
N ARG A 169 10.12 0.75 14.09
CA ARG A 169 9.87 1.63 12.93
C ARG A 169 8.46 2.24 12.98
N THR A 170 7.44 1.40 13.21
CA THR A 170 6.06 1.87 13.36
C THR A 170 5.85 2.74 14.60
N GLY A 171 6.57 2.46 15.69
CA GLY A 171 6.59 3.32 16.87
C GLY A 171 7.15 4.71 16.59
N ALA A 172 8.24 4.81 15.82
CA ALA A 172 8.81 6.09 15.40
C ALA A 172 7.85 6.88 14.50
N LEU A 173 7.17 6.21 13.56
CA LEU A 173 6.12 6.86 12.74
C LEU A 173 4.96 7.41 13.59
N ALA A 174 4.65 6.78 14.72
CA ALA A 174 3.59 7.22 15.63
C ALA A 174 4.00 8.44 16.48
N GLU A 175 5.26 8.86 16.46
CA GLU A 175 5.70 10.11 17.10
C GLU A 175 5.26 11.34 16.29
N ASP A 176 5.14 11.19 14.98
CA ASP A 176 4.86 12.27 14.02
C ASP A 176 3.46 12.18 13.37
N ALA A 177 2.71 11.10 13.60
CA ALA A 177 1.36 10.91 13.05
C ALA A 177 0.34 10.42 14.09
N ASP A 178 -0.89 10.92 13.98
CA ASP A 178 -2.03 10.54 14.84
C ASP A 178 -2.38 9.06 14.72
N GLU A 179 -2.21 8.49 13.54
CA GLU A 179 -2.56 7.11 13.23
C GLU A 179 -1.46 6.44 12.41
N VAL A 180 -1.07 5.22 12.80
CA VAL A 180 -0.17 4.37 12.01
C VAL A 180 -0.91 3.14 11.52
N ARG A 181 -0.98 2.98 10.20
CA ARG A 181 -1.46 1.76 9.56
C ARG A 181 -0.28 0.88 9.18
N MET A 182 -0.34 -0.39 9.59
CA MET A 182 0.66 -1.40 9.28
C MET A 182 -0.02 -2.58 8.58
N MET A 183 0.50 -2.96 7.41
CA MET A 183 -0.04 -4.09 6.63
C MET A 183 1.06 -5.09 6.28
N PHE A 184 0.85 -6.36 6.63
CA PHE A 184 1.66 -7.47 6.15
C PHE A 184 1.10 -7.98 4.82
N ASN A 185 1.97 -8.04 3.80
CA ASN A 185 1.70 -8.41 2.42
C ASN A 185 2.71 -9.45 1.90
N ASN A 186 3.37 -10.17 2.81
CA ASN A 186 4.23 -11.32 2.54
C ASN A 186 3.37 -12.54 2.14
N ASN A 187 2.95 -12.54 0.87
CA ASN A 187 1.86 -13.36 0.36
C ASN A 187 2.27 -14.80 0.02
N ARG A 188 2.56 -15.61 1.03
CA ARG A 188 2.66 -17.07 0.93
C ARG A 188 1.90 -17.75 2.07
N SER A 189 0.90 -18.57 1.71
CA SER A 189 0.09 -19.33 2.68
C SER A 189 -0.44 -18.45 3.82
N ASP A 190 -0.08 -18.75 5.06
CA ASP A 190 -0.49 -18.07 6.29
C ASP A 190 0.57 -17.09 6.81
N ASP A 191 1.63 -16.80 6.04
CA ASP A 191 2.77 -16.01 6.51
C ASP A 191 2.36 -14.58 6.92
N ALA A 192 1.51 -13.91 6.13
CA ALA A 192 1.01 -12.56 6.44
C ALA A 192 0.08 -12.50 7.67
N PRO A 193 -1.00 -13.29 7.78
CA PRO A 193 -1.84 -13.27 8.98
C PRO A 193 -1.08 -13.72 10.25
N THR A 194 -0.14 -14.66 10.12
CA THR A 194 0.72 -15.08 11.25
C THR A 194 1.63 -13.95 11.72
N ALA A 195 2.27 -13.23 10.79
CA ALA A 195 3.11 -12.07 11.10
C ALA A 195 2.28 -10.97 11.76
N ALA A 196 1.10 -10.64 11.21
CA ALA A 196 0.20 -9.65 11.79
C ALA A 196 -0.24 -10.01 13.23
N GLN A 197 -0.58 -11.27 13.50
CA GLN A 197 -0.98 -11.70 14.84
C GLN A 197 0.19 -11.62 15.84
N ARG A 198 1.40 -12.03 15.44
CA ARG A 198 2.60 -11.92 16.28
C ARG A 198 2.97 -10.46 16.54
N PHE A 199 2.90 -9.62 15.52
CA PHE A 199 3.14 -8.19 15.60
C PHE A 199 2.18 -7.50 16.56
N ARG A 200 0.87 -7.78 16.47
CA ARG A 200 -0.12 -7.25 17.41
C ARG A 200 0.17 -7.65 18.85
N ARG A 201 0.62 -8.89 19.08
CA ARG A 201 1.04 -9.34 20.42
C ARG A 201 2.25 -8.56 20.93
N LEU A 202 3.26 -8.32 20.08
CA LEU A 202 4.42 -7.50 20.44
C LEU A 202 4.03 -6.06 20.82
N LEU A 203 3.03 -5.49 20.13
CA LEU A 203 2.50 -4.16 20.44
C LEU A 203 1.52 -4.12 21.62
N GLY A 204 1.23 -5.26 22.27
CA GLY A 204 0.21 -5.34 23.33
C GLY A 204 -1.23 -5.13 22.84
N GLN A 205 -1.48 -5.27 21.53
CA GLN A 205 -2.76 -5.06 20.86
C GLN A 205 -3.47 -6.39 20.53
N ASP A 206 -3.19 -7.45 21.28
CA ASP A 206 -3.81 -8.76 21.09
C ASP A 206 -5.34 -8.64 21.25
N PRO A 207 -6.15 -8.92 20.21
CA PRO A 207 -7.60 -8.85 20.31
C PRO A 207 -8.19 -9.93 21.23
N GLY A 208 -7.37 -10.85 21.74
CA GLY A 208 -7.84 -12.06 22.39
C GLY A 208 -8.25 -13.11 21.35
N PRO A 209 -8.80 -14.26 21.80
CA PRO A 209 -9.28 -15.29 20.88
C PRO A 209 -10.36 -14.72 19.95
N PRO A 210 -10.44 -15.20 18.70
CA PRO A 210 -11.54 -14.82 17.82
C PRO A 210 -12.87 -15.08 18.54
N PRO A 211 -13.89 -14.22 18.36
CA PRO A 211 -15.22 -14.50 18.90
C PRO A 211 -15.64 -15.90 18.43
N ILE A 212 -16.03 -16.76 19.38
CA ILE A 212 -16.58 -18.08 19.07
C ILE A 212 -17.83 -17.82 18.24
N ASP A 213 -17.77 -18.11 16.94
CA ASP A 213 -18.91 -18.00 16.07
C ASP A 213 -19.99 -19.01 16.53
N PRO A 214 -21.19 -18.56 16.96
CA PRO A 214 -22.29 -19.47 17.28
C PRO A 214 -22.72 -20.35 16.09
N GLN A 215 -22.31 -20.01 14.86
CA GLN A 215 -22.65 -20.72 13.62
C GLN A 215 -21.77 -21.95 13.33
N GLN A 216 -20.75 -22.24 14.15
CA GLN A 216 -19.98 -23.49 14.08
C GLN A 216 -20.55 -24.62 14.97
N ARG A 217 -21.85 -24.62 15.26
CA ARG A 217 -22.51 -25.87 15.66
C ARG A 217 -22.54 -26.77 14.43
N LEU A 218 -21.60 -27.70 14.37
CA LEU A 218 -21.74 -28.92 13.59
C LEU A 218 -23.15 -29.45 13.82
N ILE A 219 -23.96 -29.41 12.76
CA ILE A 219 -25.19 -30.16 12.71
C ILE A 219 -24.73 -31.62 12.66
N GLU A 220 -24.79 -32.30 13.81
CA GLU A 220 -24.74 -33.77 13.88
C GLU A 220 -26.01 -34.37 13.26
#